data_AF-A0A9D2RZT3-F1
#
_entry.id   AF-A0A9D2RZT3-F1
#
_cell.length_a   1.000
_cell.length_b   1.000
_cell.length_c   1.000
_cell.angle_alpha   90.00
_cell.angle_beta   90.00
_cell.angle_gamma   90.00
#
_symmetry.space_group_name_H-M   'P 1'
#
loop_
_entity.id
_entity.type
_entity.pdbx_description
1 polymer ?
#
loop_
_entity_poly.entity_id
_entity_poly.type
_entity_poly.pdbx_seq_one_letter_code
_entity_poly.pdbx_strand_id
1 'polypeptide(L)'
;MSEVSNVPVHKLFTGGQSSAVAPVQACQSQARVLTQPVIPEKITVHLGAPSANVQNVTVSFRDYIKNVASSEVYPTWPEESLRANIHAQISLAINRIYTEWYKSKGYSFQITGSPGYDQAYVHGRNIFEPMSRITDEIFNTYARKKGTVNPYFTEYCDGKTVTCKGMKQWGTKDLAEQGKNALQILRYYYGDDLELVRTDNIAAIPSSYPGTPLKKGDSGESVRIIQRQLNRIAQDYPFFGRTNTDGIFGQDTEDVVKKFQKQFNLTADGIVGRSTWYKISYVDCNKYRKHLSVYGYAQSERSV
;
A
#
# COMPACT_ATOMS: atom_id res chain seq x y z
N MET A 1 16.03 -10.45 -40.93
CA MET A 1 16.67 -10.74 -39.62
C MET A 1 15.65 -10.37 -38.57
N SER A 2 15.09 -11.37 -37.88
CA SER A 2 14.08 -11.21 -36.85
C SER A 2 14.65 -10.41 -35.68
N GLU A 3 13.98 -9.32 -35.29
CA GLU A 3 14.25 -8.63 -34.04
C GLU A 3 14.15 -9.65 -32.91
N VAL A 4 15.26 -9.85 -32.21
CA VAL A 4 15.28 -10.57 -30.94
C VAL A 4 14.48 -9.72 -29.97
N SER A 5 13.18 -10.00 -29.86
CA SER A 5 12.35 -9.51 -28.76
C SER A 5 13.03 -9.97 -27.48
N ASN A 6 13.81 -9.08 -26.88
CA ASN A 6 14.55 -9.34 -25.66
C ASN A 6 13.54 -9.45 -24.52
N VAL A 7 12.96 -10.64 -24.34
CA VAL A 7 12.01 -10.92 -23.27
C VAL A 7 12.82 -10.85 -21.97
N PRO A 8 12.52 -9.89 -21.06
CA PRO A 8 13.22 -9.78 -19.81
C PRO A 8 13.12 -11.11 -19.04
N VAL A 9 14.23 -11.57 -18.44
CA VAL A 9 14.25 -12.81 -17.66
C VAL A 9 13.19 -12.72 -16.56
N HIS A 10 12.35 -13.76 -16.46
CA HIS A 10 11.21 -13.79 -15.55
C HIS A 10 11.65 -13.84 -14.08
N LYS A 11 11.01 -13.05 -13.21
CA LYS A 11 11.46 -12.87 -11.80
C LYS A 11 11.43 -14.15 -10.97
N LEU A 12 10.50 -15.05 -11.24
CA LEU A 12 10.43 -16.38 -10.61
C LEU A 12 11.65 -17.29 -10.89
N PHE A 13 12.53 -16.95 -11.86
CA PHE A 13 13.80 -17.66 -12.09
C PHE A 13 15.02 -16.94 -11.48
N THR A 14 14.92 -15.64 -11.21
CA THR A 14 16.07 -14.83 -10.77
C THR A 14 16.17 -14.65 -9.25
N GLY A 15 15.26 -15.23 -8.46
CA GLY A 15 15.32 -15.20 -6.99
C GLY A 15 15.14 -13.81 -6.36
N GLY A 16 14.24 -12.99 -6.92
CA GLY A 16 13.96 -11.66 -6.35
C GLY A 16 13.05 -11.76 -5.12
N GLN A 17 13.51 -11.24 -3.98
CA GLN A 17 12.65 -11.09 -2.80
C GLN A 17 11.49 -10.15 -3.14
N SER A 18 10.24 -10.63 -3.06
CA SER A 18 9.09 -9.77 -2.87
C SER A 18 8.51 -10.02 -1.49
N SER A 19 8.97 -9.22 -0.53
CA SER A 19 8.33 -9.11 0.78
C SER A 19 8.17 -7.64 1.07
N ALA A 20 7.24 -7.05 0.32
CA ALA A 20 6.81 -5.69 0.54
C ALA A 20 6.36 -5.55 2.00
N VAL A 21 6.91 -4.57 2.71
CA VAL A 21 6.54 -4.34 4.12
C VAL A 21 5.09 -3.87 4.17
N ALA A 22 4.24 -4.65 4.85
CA ALA A 22 2.84 -4.31 5.06
C ALA A 22 2.70 -2.97 5.80
N PRO A 23 1.83 -2.06 5.34
CA PRO A 23 1.39 -0.97 6.21
C PRO A 23 0.67 -1.57 7.42
N VAL A 24 0.77 -0.94 8.58
CA VAL A 24 0.17 -1.46 9.81
C VAL A 24 -1.35 -1.58 9.63
N GLN A 25 -1.83 -2.83 9.65
CA GLN A 25 -3.18 -3.22 9.21
C GLN A 25 -4.31 -2.83 10.19
N ALA A 26 -3.93 -2.25 11.33
CA ALA A 26 -4.79 -1.97 12.49
C ALA A 26 -5.42 -0.56 12.48
N CYS A 27 -5.42 0.17 11.36
CA CYS A 27 -6.08 1.47 11.24
C CYS A 27 -7.61 1.32 11.10
N GLN A 28 -8.24 0.67 12.08
CA GLN A 28 -9.65 0.29 12.04
C GLN A 28 -10.63 1.35 12.54
N SER A 29 -10.20 2.53 12.98
CA SER A 29 -11.16 3.60 13.31
C SER A 29 -10.63 4.98 12.94
N GLN A 30 -11.21 5.54 11.88
CA GLN A 30 -11.16 6.97 11.53
C GLN A 30 -9.78 7.59 11.23
N ALA A 31 -8.72 6.80 11.04
CA ALA A 31 -7.39 7.24 10.55
C ALA A 31 -7.24 7.00 9.03
N ARG A 32 -8.33 7.21 8.29
CA ARG A 32 -8.39 6.96 6.86
C ARG A 32 -7.94 8.21 6.12
N VAL A 33 -6.84 8.06 5.40
CA VAL A 33 -6.41 8.98 4.35
C VAL A 33 -7.50 9.07 3.26
N LEU A 34 -8.04 7.92 2.82
CA LEU A 34 -9.20 7.83 1.93
C LEU A 34 -10.38 7.19 2.64
N THR A 35 -11.57 7.81 2.58
CA THR A 35 -12.77 7.31 3.26
C THR A 35 -13.30 6.01 2.67
N GLN A 36 -13.11 5.79 1.36
CA GLN A 36 -13.47 4.59 0.62
C GLN A 36 -12.38 4.18 -0.39
N PRO A 37 -12.26 2.89 -0.74
CA PRO A 37 -11.36 2.44 -1.79
C PRO A 37 -11.82 2.95 -3.16
N VAL A 38 -10.84 3.35 -3.96
CA VAL A 38 -11.01 3.80 -5.35
C VAL A 38 -10.14 2.92 -6.22
N ILE A 39 -10.65 2.49 -7.37
CA ILE A 39 -9.84 1.94 -8.44
C ILE A 39 -9.26 3.12 -9.21
N PRO A 40 -7.94 3.37 -9.14
CA PRO A 40 -7.38 4.57 -9.72
C PRO A 40 -7.47 4.51 -11.26
N GLU A 41 -7.74 5.63 -11.92
CA GLU A 41 -7.60 5.71 -13.38
C GLU A 41 -6.13 5.54 -13.81
N LYS A 42 -5.23 6.18 -13.06
CA LYS A 42 -3.78 6.17 -13.29
C LYS A 42 -3.01 5.95 -11.99
N ILE A 43 -1.83 5.35 -12.12
CA ILE A 43 -0.90 5.11 -11.01
C ILE A 43 0.50 5.58 -11.40
N THR A 44 1.20 6.25 -10.48
CA THR A 44 2.61 6.63 -10.67
C THR A 44 3.52 5.62 -9.97
N VAL A 45 4.34 4.97 -10.78
CA VAL A 45 5.32 3.95 -10.39
C VAL A 45 6.71 4.56 -10.35
N HIS A 46 7.41 4.41 -9.23
CA HIS A 46 8.84 4.71 -9.13
C HIS A 46 9.66 3.49 -9.56
N LEU A 47 10.55 3.63 -10.54
CA LEU A 47 11.17 2.46 -11.19
C LEU A 47 12.25 1.74 -10.37
N GLY A 48 12.50 2.14 -9.12
CA GLY A 48 13.55 1.57 -8.29
C GLY A 48 13.18 1.53 -6.80
N ALA A 49 14.19 1.37 -5.95
CA ALA A 49 14.01 1.51 -4.50
C ALA A 49 13.51 2.92 -4.15
N PRO A 50 12.76 3.13 -3.05
CA PRO A 50 12.05 4.39 -2.80
C PRO A 50 12.91 5.66 -2.85
N SER A 51 14.16 5.57 -2.38
CA SER A 51 15.10 6.70 -2.34
C SER A 51 16.05 6.76 -3.54
N ALA A 52 15.89 5.86 -4.52
CA ALA A 52 16.76 5.83 -5.68
C ALA A 52 16.47 7.04 -6.59
N ASN A 53 17.52 7.62 -7.17
CA ASN A 53 17.36 8.69 -8.15
C ASN A 53 17.01 8.11 -9.52
N VAL A 54 15.78 7.60 -9.64
CA VAL A 54 15.24 7.03 -10.88
C VAL A 54 13.90 7.64 -11.23
N GLN A 55 13.52 7.50 -12.49
CA GLN A 55 12.29 8.10 -13.02
C GLN A 55 11.02 7.55 -12.34
N ASN A 56 10.02 8.42 -12.29
CA ASN A 56 8.64 8.06 -12.01
C ASN A 56 7.88 7.99 -13.34
N VAL A 57 7.08 6.95 -13.53
CA VAL A 57 6.23 6.78 -14.72
C VAL A 57 4.78 6.70 -14.30
N THR A 58 3.91 7.46 -14.96
CA THR A 58 2.46 7.40 -14.76
C THR A 58 1.81 6.64 -15.91
N VAL A 59 1.08 5.57 -15.59
CA VAL A 59 0.36 4.72 -16.54
C VAL A 59 -1.08 4.50 -16.10
N SER A 60 -1.94 3.96 -16.97
CA SER A 60 -3.26 3.52 -16.53
C SER A 60 -3.13 2.40 -15.49
N PHE A 61 -4.06 2.32 -14.55
CA PHE A 61 -3.99 1.26 -13.53
C PHE A 61 -4.11 -0.14 -14.13
N ARG A 62 -4.89 -0.30 -15.20
CA ARG A 62 -4.99 -1.57 -15.92
C ARG A 62 -3.64 -1.94 -16.53
N ASP A 63 -2.98 -1.02 -17.23
CA ASP A 63 -1.68 -1.30 -17.86
C ASP A 63 -0.60 -1.60 -16.82
N TYR A 64 -0.67 -0.94 -15.65
CA TYR A 64 0.17 -1.29 -14.51
C TYR A 64 -0.03 -2.75 -14.07
N ILE A 65 -1.26 -3.18 -13.82
CA ILE A 65 -1.54 -4.56 -13.38
C ILE A 65 -1.16 -5.58 -14.46
N LYS A 66 -1.45 -5.31 -15.73
CA LYS A 66 -1.03 -6.17 -16.86
C LYS A 66 0.48 -6.36 -16.91
N ASN A 67 1.22 -5.27 -16.67
CA ASN A 67 2.67 -5.27 -16.63
C ASN A 67 3.21 -6.09 -15.46
N VAL A 68 2.67 -5.87 -14.26
CA VAL A 68 3.05 -6.63 -13.06
C VAL A 68 2.74 -8.11 -13.25
N ALA A 69 1.53 -8.46 -13.68
CA ALA A 69 1.14 -9.84 -13.93
C ALA A 69 2.10 -10.54 -14.89
N SER A 70 2.49 -9.86 -15.98
CA SER A 70 3.45 -10.37 -16.95
C SER A 70 4.89 -10.45 -16.42
N SER A 71 5.21 -9.71 -15.36
CA SER A 71 6.54 -9.64 -14.73
C SER A 71 6.74 -10.59 -13.57
N GLU A 72 5.66 -10.96 -12.92
CA GLU A 72 5.66 -11.73 -11.69
C GLU A 72 5.23 -13.19 -11.89
N VAL A 73 4.46 -13.49 -12.94
CA VAL A 73 3.80 -14.80 -13.11
C VAL A 73 3.90 -15.32 -14.56
N TYR A 74 4.12 -16.63 -14.71
CA TYR A 74 4.16 -17.25 -16.04
C TYR A 74 2.76 -17.31 -16.66
N PRO A 75 2.59 -16.87 -17.91
CA PRO A 75 1.29 -16.83 -18.59
C PRO A 75 0.69 -18.21 -18.90
N THR A 76 1.47 -19.29 -18.77
CA THR A 76 1.04 -20.66 -19.06
C THR A 76 0.51 -21.41 -17.84
N TRP A 77 0.48 -20.78 -16.67
CA TRP A 77 -0.07 -21.39 -15.46
C TRP A 77 -1.60 -21.52 -15.55
N PRO A 78 -2.21 -22.42 -14.76
CA PRO A 78 -3.66 -22.57 -14.72
C PRO A 78 -4.37 -21.23 -14.47
N GLU A 79 -5.50 -21.01 -15.13
CA GLU A 79 -6.21 -19.72 -15.10
C GLU A 79 -6.56 -19.28 -13.67
N GLU A 80 -6.96 -20.20 -12.79
CA GLU A 80 -7.27 -19.89 -11.38
C GLU A 80 -6.03 -19.46 -10.57
N SER A 81 -4.85 -19.97 -10.92
CA SER A 81 -3.58 -19.49 -10.36
C SER A 81 -3.29 -18.07 -10.84
N LEU A 82 -3.48 -17.78 -12.14
CA LEU A 82 -3.31 -16.44 -12.69
C LEU A 82 -4.25 -15.43 -12.02
N ARG A 83 -5.54 -15.77 -11.90
CA ARG A 83 -6.55 -14.95 -11.23
C ARG A 83 -6.20 -14.68 -9.77
N ALA A 84 -5.76 -15.69 -9.02
CA ALA A 84 -5.33 -15.52 -7.63
C ALA A 84 -4.17 -14.52 -7.53
N ASN A 85 -3.15 -14.65 -8.40
CA ASN A 85 -2.02 -13.72 -8.42
C ASN A 85 -2.43 -12.30 -8.80
N ILE A 86 -3.25 -12.14 -9.84
CA ILE A 86 -3.69 -10.81 -10.31
C ILE A 86 -4.55 -10.12 -9.24
N HIS A 87 -5.44 -10.85 -8.54
CA HIS A 87 -6.17 -10.29 -7.41
C HIS A 87 -5.25 -9.82 -6.27
N ALA A 88 -4.21 -10.60 -5.94
CA ALA A 88 -3.21 -10.20 -4.95
C ALA A 88 -2.42 -8.95 -5.40
N GLN A 89 -2.07 -8.85 -6.69
CA GLN A 89 -1.37 -7.68 -7.24
C GLN A 89 -2.24 -6.42 -7.19
N ILE A 90 -3.52 -6.53 -7.59
CA ILE A 90 -4.52 -5.46 -7.52
C ILE A 90 -4.70 -5.00 -6.08
N SER A 91 -4.94 -5.93 -5.15
CA SER A 91 -5.23 -5.60 -3.76
C SER A 91 -4.05 -4.92 -3.06
N LEU A 92 -2.82 -5.37 -3.32
CA LEU A 92 -1.62 -4.72 -2.78
C LEU A 92 -1.46 -3.29 -3.32
N ALA A 93 -1.67 -3.08 -4.63
CA ALA A 93 -1.53 -1.75 -5.22
C ALA A 93 -2.59 -0.78 -4.70
N ILE A 94 -3.86 -1.21 -4.61
CA ILE A 94 -4.93 -0.39 -4.03
C ILE A 94 -4.67 -0.15 -2.54
N ASN A 95 -4.13 -1.13 -1.80
CA ASN A 95 -3.73 -0.91 -0.41
C ASN A 95 -2.67 0.19 -0.27
N ARG A 96 -1.65 0.24 -1.14
CA ARG A 96 -0.64 1.32 -1.14
C ARG A 96 -1.25 2.69 -1.38
N ILE A 97 -2.23 2.78 -2.28
CA ILE A 97 -2.96 4.01 -2.59
C ILE A 97 -3.86 4.42 -1.44
N TYR A 98 -4.68 3.49 -0.95
CA TYR A 98 -5.66 3.71 0.10
C TYR A 98 -5.01 4.16 1.42
N THR A 99 -3.82 3.65 1.72
CA THR A 99 -3.03 4.04 2.89
C THR A 99 -2.11 5.24 2.64
N GLU A 100 -2.06 5.75 1.41
CA GLU A 100 -1.06 6.72 0.95
C GLU A 100 0.36 6.34 1.42
N TRP A 101 0.74 5.08 1.31
CA TRP A 101 1.94 4.54 1.97
C TRP A 101 3.22 5.32 1.63
N TYR A 102 3.41 5.71 0.37
CA TYR A 102 4.57 6.48 -0.07
C TYR A 102 4.36 7.99 0.08
N LYS A 103 3.17 8.49 -0.26
CA LYS A 103 2.78 9.89 -0.07
C LYS A 103 2.92 10.33 1.39
N SER A 104 2.53 9.47 2.32
CA SER A 104 2.65 9.67 3.77
C SER A 104 4.10 9.83 4.25
N LYS A 105 5.09 9.38 3.45
CA LYS A 105 6.53 9.50 3.68
C LYS A 105 7.19 10.61 2.88
N GLY A 106 6.40 11.44 2.19
CA GLY A 106 6.91 12.57 1.39
C GLY A 106 7.25 12.22 -0.06
N TYR A 107 7.00 10.99 -0.51
CA TYR A 107 7.24 10.62 -1.91
C TYR A 107 6.13 11.12 -2.84
N SER A 108 6.47 11.37 -4.10
CA SER A 108 5.54 11.86 -5.12
C SER A 108 4.82 10.74 -5.90
N PHE A 109 5.19 9.48 -5.69
CA PHE A 109 4.63 8.29 -6.35
C PHE A 109 3.74 7.45 -5.40
N GLN A 110 3.03 6.48 -5.96
CA GLN A 110 2.12 5.59 -5.20
C GLN A 110 2.69 4.22 -4.93
N ILE A 111 3.60 3.73 -5.77
CA ILE A 111 4.15 2.38 -5.68
C ILE A 111 5.53 2.33 -6.32
N THR A 112 6.38 1.40 -5.90
CA THR A 112 7.65 1.10 -6.58
C THR A 112 7.49 -0.06 -7.56
N GLY A 113 8.32 -0.07 -8.60
CA GLY A 113 8.48 -1.21 -9.51
C GLY A 113 9.55 -2.21 -9.04
N SER A 114 10.02 -2.07 -7.80
CA SER A 114 11.08 -2.88 -7.22
C SER A 114 10.46 -4.01 -6.38
N PRO A 115 10.68 -5.30 -6.72
CA PRO A 115 10.08 -6.43 -6.01
C PRO A 115 10.37 -6.42 -4.50
N GLY A 116 11.57 -5.98 -4.10
CA GLY A 116 11.97 -5.90 -2.68
C GLY A 116 11.14 -4.92 -1.84
N TYR A 117 10.35 -4.05 -2.48
CA TYR A 117 9.54 -3.04 -1.81
C TYR A 117 8.05 -3.16 -2.12
N ASP A 118 7.70 -3.51 -3.35
CA ASP A 118 6.33 -3.72 -3.81
C ASP A 118 6.24 -4.88 -4.81
N GLN A 119 6.21 -4.58 -6.11
CA GLN A 119 5.91 -5.52 -7.19
C GLN A 119 6.86 -5.26 -8.36
N ALA A 120 7.21 -6.31 -9.12
CA ALA A 120 7.99 -6.19 -10.32
C ALA A 120 7.22 -5.42 -11.40
N TYR A 121 7.72 -4.25 -11.78
CA TYR A 121 7.23 -3.50 -12.93
C TYR A 121 8.41 -3.19 -13.85
N VAL A 122 8.27 -3.50 -15.14
CA VAL A 122 9.31 -3.23 -16.15
C VAL A 122 8.74 -2.26 -17.18
N HIS A 123 9.23 -1.03 -17.20
CA HIS A 123 8.74 -0.02 -18.14
C HIS A 123 8.99 -0.45 -19.60
N GLY A 124 7.97 -0.38 -20.46
CA GLY A 124 8.09 -0.71 -21.88
C GLY A 124 8.11 -2.20 -22.24
N ARG A 125 7.87 -3.13 -21.29
CA ARG A 125 7.83 -4.56 -21.61
C ARG A 125 6.61 -4.97 -22.43
N ASN A 126 6.73 -6.13 -23.08
CA ASN A 126 5.59 -6.82 -23.68
C ASN A 126 4.64 -7.40 -22.63
N ILE A 127 3.34 -7.39 -22.95
CA ILE A 127 2.25 -7.94 -22.13
C ILE A 127 1.76 -9.24 -22.74
N PHE A 128 1.57 -10.27 -21.91
CA PHE A 128 1.03 -11.55 -22.37
C PHE A 128 -0.50 -11.51 -22.46
N GLU A 129 -1.08 -12.12 -23.50
CA GLU A 129 -2.53 -12.10 -23.75
C GLU A 129 -3.35 -12.62 -22.55
N PRO A 130 -3.01 -13.76 -21.90
CA PRO A 130 -3.78 -14.24 -20.76
C PRO A 130 -3.79 -13.25 -19.60
N MET A 131 -2.67 -12.54 -19.39
CA MET A 131 -2.57 -11.51 -18.35
C MET A 131 -3.41 -10.28 -18.69
N SER A 132 -3.42 -9.87 -19.96
CA SER A 132 -4.28 -8.77 -20.41
C SER A 132 -5.76 -9.09 -20.22
N ARG A 133 -6.21 -10.22 -20.76
CA ARG A 133 -7.61 -10.66 -20.71
C ARG A 133 -8.12 -10.77 -19.28
N ILE A 134 -7.41 -11.52 -18.43
CA ILE A 134 -7.82 -11.73 -17.04
C ILE A 134 -7.82 -10.40 -16.29
N THR A 135 -6.81 -9.56 -16.48
CA THR A 135 -6.77 -8.24 -15.83
C THR A 135 -7.95 -7.37 -16.24
N ASP A 136 -8.30 -7.32 -17.53
CA ASP A 136 -9.42 -6.51 -18.00
C ASP A 136 -10.76 -6.93 -17.39
N GLU A 137 -10.92 -8.20 -17.05
CA GLU A 137 -12.10 -8.74 -16.36
C GLU A 137 -12.15 -8.35 -14.88
N ILE A 138 -11.02 -8.38 -14.18
CA ILE A 138 -10.98 -8.34 -12.71
C ILE A 138 -10.28 -7.12 -12.09
N PHE A 139 -9.78 -6.16 -12.89
CA PHE A 139 -8.99 -5.01 -12.40
C PHE A 139 -9.70 -4.18 -11.32
N ASN A 140 -11.03 -4.21 -11.27
CA ASN A 140 -11.84 -3.49 -10.30
C ASN A 140 -12.31 -4.37 -9.12
N THR A 141 -11.67 -5.52 -8.93
CA THR A 141 -11.94 -6.47 -7.84
C THR A 141 -10.70 -6.64 -6.96
N TYR A 142 -10.82 -6.29 -5.69
CA TYR A 142 -9.73 -6.33 -4.71
C TYR A 142 -10.08 -7.19 -3.50
N ALA A 143 -9.08 -7.63 -2.74
CA ALA A 143 -9.30 -8.45 -1.55
C ALA A 143 -9.50 -7.55 -0.32
N ARG A 144 -10.37 -7.97 0.61
CA ARG A 144 -10.49 -7.36 1.95
C ARG A 144 -10.84 -8.43 2.99
N LYS A 145 -10.74 -8.06 4.28
CA LYS A 145 -11.29 -8.88 5.37
C LYS A 145 -12.75 -8.54 5.59
N LYS A 146 -13.59 -9.56 5.84
CA LYS A 146 -15.00 -9.38 6.21
C LYS A 146 -15.13 -8.37 7.36
N GLY A 147 -16.12 -7.49 7.24
CA GLY A 147 -16.35 -6.42 8.22
C GLY A 147 -15.39 -5.23 8.13
N THR A 148 -14.45 -5.24 7.18
CA THR A 148 -13.54 -4.11 6.94
C THR A 148 -13.85 -3.42 5.61
N VAL A 149 -13.48 -2.14 5.49
CA VAL A 149 -13.55 -1.42 4.21
C VAL A 149 -12.18 -1.44 3.50
N ASN A 150 -11.11 -1.63 4.26
CA ASN A 150 -9.74 -1.45 3.79
C ASN A 150 -9.35 -2.58 2.83
N PRO A 151 -8.74 -2.27 1.66
CA PRO A 151 -8.10 -3.28 0.82
C PRO A 151 -7.05 -4.03 1.63
N TYR A 152 -7.06 -5.35 1.58
CA TYR A 152 -6.11 -6.18 2.30
C TYR A 152 -4.74 -6.08 1.64
N PHE A 153 -3.70 -5.91 2.45
CA PHE A 153 -2.33 -5.97 1.96
C PHE A 153 -1.95 -7.44 1.71
N THR A 154 -2.11 -7.87 0.48
CA THR A 154 -1.82 -9.21 -0.01
C THR A 154 -0.33 -9.34 -0.31
N GLU A 155 0.50 -9.43 0.74
CA GLU A 155 1.92 -9.77 0.57
C GLU A 155 2.05 -11.10 -0.19
N TYR A 156 2.96 -11.20 -1.15
CA TYR A 156 3.23 -12.43 -1.88
C TYR A 156 4.71 -12.52 -2.26
N CYS A 157 5.20 -13.74 -2.42
CA CYS A 157 6.58 -14.07 -2.79
C CYS A 157 6.63 -15.31 -3.68
N ASP A 158 7.78 -15.56 -4.32
CA ASP A 158 7.92 -16.70 -5.22
C ASP A 158 7.55 -18.03 -4.54
N GLY A 159 8.03 -18.27 -3.31
CA GLY A 159 7.78 -19.50 -2.54
C GLY A 159 8.65 -20.71 -2.88
N LYS A 160 9.64 -20.57 -3.77
CA LYS A 160 10.70 -21.56 -4.06
C LYS A 160 12.06 -21.15 -3.51
N THR A 161 12.48 -19.92 -3.81
CA THR A 161 13.73 -19.31 -3.35
C THR A 161 13.52 -18.40 -2.16
N VAL A 162 12.32 -17.83 -1.99
CA VAL A 162 12.00 -16.88 -0.92
C VAL A 162 10.70 -17.27 -0.22
N THR A 163 10.69 -17.17 1.12
CA THR A 163 9.52 -17.42 1.95
C THR A 163 9.08 -16.16 2.71
N CYS A 164 7.88 -15.69 2.41
CA CYS A 164 7.12 -14.62 3.07
C CYS A 164 5.96 -15.17 3.96
N LYS A 165 5.23 -14.30 4.66
CA LYS A 165 4.02 -14.70 5.40
C LYS A 165 2.79 -14.90 4.51
N GLY A 166 2.76 -14.21 3.38
CA GLY A 166 1.64 -14.25 2.46
C GLY A 166 1.72 -15.35 1.40
N MET A 167 1.02 -15.11 0.29
CA MET A 167 0.83 -16.08 -0.77
C MET A 167 2.13 -16.49 -1.45
N LYS A 168 2.27 -17.79 -1.72
CA LYS A 168 3.36 -18.36 -2.53
C LYS A 168 2.93 -18.45 -3.97
N GLN A 169 3.59 -17.74 -4.86
CA GLN A 169 3.22 -17.72 -6.27
C GLN A 169 3.28 -19.13 -6.86
N TRP A 170 4.37 -19.87 -6.64
CA TRP A 170 4.46 -21.27 -7.07
C TRP A 170 3.40 -22.17 -6.41
N GLY A 171 3.08 -21.94 -5.14
CA GLY A 171 2.05 -22.72 -4.46
C GLY A 171 0.63 -22.44 -5.00
N THR A 172 0.37 -21.26 -5.58
CA THR A 172 -0.91 -21.03 -6.28
C THR A 172 -1.09 -21.95 -7.49
N LYS A 173 0.00 -22.30 -8.17
CA LYS A 173 -0.02 -23.20 -9.33
C LYS A 173 -0.47 -24.59 -8.87
N ASP A 174 0.18 -25.13 -7.85
CA ASP A 174 -0.10 -26.47 -7.31
C ASP A 174 -1.55 -26.56 -6.79
N LEU A 175 -2.03 -25.52 -6.11
CA LEU A 175 -3.41 -25.46 -5.60
C LEU A 175 -4.44 -25.37 -6.73
N ALA A 176 -4.15 -24.65 -7.81
CA ALA A 176 -5.02 -24.59 -8.98
C ALA A 176 -5.05 -25.93 -9.73
N GLU A 177 -3.92 -26.64 -9.82
CA GLU A 177 -3.85 -28.01 -10.39
C GLU A 177 -4.67 -29.02 -9.56
N GLN A 178 -4.84 -28.76 -8.26
CA GLN A 178 -5.76 -29.51 -7.39
C GLN A 178 -7.24 -29.10 -7.55
N GLY A 179 -7.56 -28.23 -8.51
CA GLY A 179 -8.92 -27.79 -8.81
C GLY A 179 -9.45 -26.67 -7.89
N LYS A 180 -8.60 -26.00 -7.11
CA LYS A 180 -9.04 -24.83 -6.32
C LYS A 180 -9.21 -23.61 -7.22
N ASN A 181 -10.29 -22.87 -6.99
CA ASN A 181 -10.50 -21.57 -7.62
C ASN A 181 -9.69 -20.45 -6.94
N ALA A 182 -9.61 -19.29 -7.59
CA ALA A 182 -8.82 -18.15 -7.14
C ALA A 182 -9.15 -17.70 -5.70
N LEU A 183 -10.43 -17.64 -5.33
CA LEU A 183 -10.85 -17.26 -3.98
C LEU A 183 -10.43 -18.30 -2.94
N GLN A 184 -10.56 -19.60 -3.26
CA GLN A 184 -10.10 -20.68 -2.38
C GLN A 184 -8.58 -20.65 -2.19
N ILE A 185 -7.81 -20.37 -3.25
CA ILE A 185 -6.36 -20.19 -3.18
C ILE A 185 -6.01 -18.99 -2.29
N LEU A 186 -6.68 -17.85 -2.49
CA LEU A 186 -6.44 -16.66 -1.67
C LEU A 186 -6.82 -16.88 -0.20
N ARG A 187 -7.92 -17.57 0.09
CA ARG A 187 -8.31 -17.93 1.47
C ARG A 187 -7.34 -18.90 2.13
N TYR A 188 -6.77 -19.83 1.36
CA TYR A 188 -5.73 -20.73 1.87
C TYR A 188 -4.53 -19.95 2.44
N TYR A 189 -4.10 -18.88 1.77
CA TYR A 189 -2.94 -18.08 2.23
C TYR A 189 -3.29 -16.96 3.20
N TYR A 190 -4.46 -16.35 3.05
CA TYR A 190 -4.80 -15.14 3.78
C TYR A 190 -5.92 -15.33 4.82
N GLY A 191 -6.51 -16.51 4.93
CA GLY A 191 -7.57 -16.84 5.89
C GLY A 191 -8.99 -16.79 5.30
N ASP A 192 -9.91 -17.57 5.90
CA ASP A 192 -11.28 -17.78 5.41
C ASP A 192 -12.20 -16.54 5.46
N ASP A 193 -11.83 -15.56 6.27
CA ASP A 193 -12.49 -14.25 6.36
C ASP A 193 -12.09 -13.31 5.22
N LEU A 194 -11.23 -13.73 4.29
CA LEU A 194 -10.96 -12.99 3.06
C LEU A 194 -12.16 -13.06 2.09
N GLU A 195 -12.49 -11.93 1.51
CA GLU A 195 -13.45 -11.79 0.42
C GLU A 195 -12.90 -10.92 -0.70
N LEU A 196 -13.37 -11.19 -1.92
CA LEU A 196 -13.11 -10.37 -3.10
C LEU A 196 -14.29 -9.43 -3.30
N VAL A 197 -13.98 -8.14 -3.45
CA VAL A 197 -14.98 -7.09 -3.58
C VAL A 197 -14.76 -6.36 -4.89
N ARG A 198 -15.78 -6.39 -5.73
CA ARG A 198 -15.85 -5.61 -6.96
C ARG A 198 -16.43 -4.23 -6.65
N THR A 199 -15.89 -3.20 -7.28
CA THR A 199 -16.42 -1.82 -7.17
C THR A 199 -16.33 -1.11 -8.52
N ASP A 200 -17.30 -0.26 -8.81
CA ASP A 200 -17.30 0.61 -9.99
C ASP A 200 -16.83 2.04 -9.65
N ASN A 201 -16.33 2.24 -8.43
CA ASN A 201 -15.70 3.49 -8.00
C ASN A 201 -14.31 3.66 -8.66
N ILE A 202 -14.32 3.93 -9.96
CA ILE A 202 -13.15 4.21 -10.78
C ILE A 202 -13.01 5.73 -10.89
N ALA A 203 -11.93 6.28 -10.36
CA ALA A 203 -11.72 7.72 -10.34
C ALA A 203 -10.23 8.08 -10.27
N ALA A 204 -9.91 9.36 -10.47
CA ALA A 204 -8.61 9.90 -10.11
C ALA A 204 -8.33 9.64 -8.62
N ILE A 205 -7.06 9.36 -8.28
CA ILE A 205 -6.65 9.13 -6.89
C ILE A 205 -6.97 10.38 -6.07
N PRO A 206 -7.88 10.33 -5.09
CA PRO A 206 -8.13 11.48 -4.24
C PRO A 206 -6.88 11.77 -3.41
N SER A 207 -6.54 13.05 -3.23
CA SER A 207 -5.53 13.45 -2.26
C SER A 207 -6.21 13.60 -0.91
N SER A 208 -5.71 12.94 0.15
CA SER A 208 -6.25 13.20 1.50
C SER A 208 -5.90 14.58 2.01
N TYR A 209 -4.76 15.11 1.55
CA TYR A 209 -4.37 16.48 1.82
C TYR A 209 -5.32 17.45 1.11
N PRO A 210 -5.89 18.47 1.81
CA PRO A 210 -6.92 19.37 1.28
C PRO A 210 -6.46 20.29 0.14
N GLY A 211 -5.21 20.19 -0.31
CA GLY A 211 -4.65 21.00 -1.40
C GLY A 211 -4.01 22.30 -0.93
N THR A 212 -4.43 22.84 0.20
CA THR A 212 -3.85 24.05 0.82
C THR A 212 -3.31 23.77 2.23
N PRO A 213 -2.21 24.42 2.66
CA PRO A 213 -1.70 24.27 4.02
C PRO A 213 -2.69 24.76 5.06
N LEU A 214 -2.81 24.04 6.18
CA LEU A 214 -3.60 24.51 7.32
C LEU A 214 -2.71 25.28 8.30
N LYS A 215 -3.18 26.42 8.77
CA LYS A 215 -2.47 27.31 9.70
C LYS A 215 -3.44 27.98 10.65
N LYS A 216 -2.88 28.67 11.66
CA LYS A 216 -3.66 29.43 12.63
C LYS A 216 -4.66 30.37 11.94
N GLY A 217 -5.92 30.29 12.36
CA GLY A 217 -7.04 31.04 11.79
C GLY A 217 -7.90 30.24 10.80
N ASP A 218 -7.40 29.13 10.26
CA ASP A 218 -8.20 28.26 9.38
C ASP A 218 -9.27 27.49 10.17
N SER A 219 -10.35 27.11 9.50
CA SER A 219 -11.38 26.27 10.10
C SER A 219 -12.01 25.31 9.08
N GLY A 220 -12.67 24.27 9.57
CA GLY A 220 -13.38 23.29 8.75
C GLY A 220 -13.01 21.84 9.04
N GLU A 221 -13.49 20.93 8.20
CA GLU A 221 -13.33 19.49 8.42
C GLU A 221 -11.87 19.03 8.37
N SER A 222 -11.05 19.62 7.50
CA SER A 222 -9.61 19.29 7.43
C SER A 222 -8.88 19.62 8.72
N VAL A 223 -9.24 20.72 9.38
CA VAL A 223 -8.71 21.07 10.71
C VAL A 223 -9.19 20.05 11.75
N ARG A 224 -10.47 19.69 11.72
CA ARG A 224 -11.04 18.68 12.63
C ARG A 224 -10.39 17.31 12.47
N ILE A 225 -10.02 16.94 11.24
CA ILE A 225 -9.29 15.69 10.94
C ILE A 225 -7.93 15.69 11.65
N ILE A 226 -7.10 16.71 11.46
CA ILE A 226 -5.76 16.77 12.09
C ILE A 226 -5.86 16.85 13.61
N GLN A 227 -6.84 17.58 14.14
CA GLN A 227 -7.06 17.69 15.59
C GLN A 227 -7.40 16.32 16.19
N ARG A 228 -8.26 15.53 15.54
CA ARG A 228 -8.57 14.15 15.98
C ARG A 228 -7.34 13.26 15.96
N GLN A 229 -6.56 13.29 14.88
CA GLN A 229 -5.36 12.47 14.73
C GLN A 229 -4.29 12.86 15.78
N LEU A 230 -4.00 14.15 15.93
CA LEU A 230 -3.07 14.65 16.94
C LEU A 230 -3.50 14.26 18.36
N ASN A 231 -4.79 14.35 18.68
CA ASN A 231 -5.32 13.93 19.97
C ASN A 231 -5.20 12.42 20.24
N ARG A 232 -5.32 11.58 19.21
CA ARG A 232 -5.09 10.12 19.33
C ARG A 232 -3.62 9.78 19.52
N ILE A 233 -2.75 10.48 18.80
CA ILE A 233 -1.28 10.37 18.97
C ILE A 233 -0.91 10.79 20.39
N ALA A 234 -1.48 11.89 20.89
CA ALA A 234 -1.20 12.43 22.22
C ALA A 234 -1.60 11.49 23.37
N GLN A 235 -2.46 10.48 23.14
CA GLN A 235 -2.74 9.46 24.17
C GLN A 235 -1.49 8.66 24.54
N ASP A 236 -0.61 8.36 23.58
CA ASP A 236 0.62 7.59 23.80
C ASP A 236 1.86 8.49 23.95
N TYR A 237 1.73 9.73 23.47
CA TYR A 237 2.76 10.76 23.54
C TYR A 237 2.21 12.02 24.20
N PRO A 238 1.89 12.02 25.51
CA PRO A 238 1.21 13.13 26.18
C PRO A 238 1.95 14.46 26.11
N PHE A 239 3.28 14.43 25.94
CA PHE A 239 4.12 15.62 25.84
C PHE A 239 3.79 16.53 24.64
N PHE A 240 3.12 16.01 23.60
CA PHE A 240 2.63 16.84 22.50
C PHE A 240 1.54 17.82 22.97
N GLY A 241 0.79 17.48 24.01
CA GLY A 241 -0.43 18.19 24.40
C GLY A 241 -1.64 17.76 23.57
N ARG A 242 -2.81 18.31 23.93
CA ARG A 242 -4.08 18.05 23.25
C ARG A 242 -4.62 19.36 22.67
N THR A 243 -5.41 19.23 21.63
CA THR A 243 -6.12 20.34 21.00
C THR A 243 -7.61 20.14 21.16
N ASN A 244 -8.39 21.23 21.16
CA ASN A 244 -9.83 21.13 20.97
C ASN A 244 -10.11 20.52 19.58
N THR A 245 -11.20 19.77 19.46
CA THR A 245 -11.65 19.15 18.18
C THR A 245 -12.87 19.88 17.65
N ASP A 246 -12.80 21.20 17.66
CA ASP A 246 -13.85 22.11 17.20
C ASP A 246 -13.80 22.33 15.67
N GLY A 247 -12.66 22.00 15.04
CA GLY A 247 -12.38 22.32 13.65
C GLY A 247 -11.89 23.76 13.46
N ILE A 248 -11.38 24.41 14.50
CA ILE A 248 -10.77 25.75 14.44
C ILE A 248 -9.29 25.64 14.76
N PHE A 249 -8.43 26.09 13.85
CA PHE A 249 -6.98 26.02 14.01
C PHE A 249 -6.53 27.19 14.90
N GLY A 250 -6.66 27.01 16.21
CA GLY A 250 -6.27 27.98 17.22
C GLY A 250 -4.79 27.88 17.63
N GLN A 251 -4.41 28.66 18.66
CA GLN A 251 -3.05 28.63 19.21
C GLN A 251 -2.68 27.22 19.71
N ASP A 252 -3.59 26.55 20.41
CA ASP A 252 -3.36 25.20 20.95
C ASP A 252 -3.04 24.19 19.83
N THR A 253 -3.75 24.27 18.70
CA THR A 253 -3.48 23.41 17.54
C THR A 253 -2.09 23.71 16.96
N GLU A 254 -1.74 24.99 16.80
CA GLU A 254 -0.43 25.41 16.29
C GLU A 254 0.73 24.90 17.17
N ASP A 255 0.58 25.01 18.50
CA ASP A 255 1.61 24.61 19.44
C ASP A 255 1.83 23.09 19.42
N VAL A 256 0.74 22.30 19.35
CA VAL A 256 0.82 20.84 19.19
C VAL A 256 1.49 20.48 17.86
N VAL A 257 1.15 21.18 16.77
CA VAL A 257 1.75 20.96 15.45
C VAL A 257 3.24 21.25 15.47
N LYS A 258 3.70 22.36 16.06
CA LYS A 258 5.14 22.68 16.18
C LYS A 258 5.90 21.61 16.95
N LYS A 259 5.35 21.12 18.06
CA LYS A 259 5.94 20.03 18.85
C LYS A 259 6.01 18.74 18.03
N PHE A 260 4.94 18.40 17.32
CA PHE A 260 4.90 17.24 16.42
C PHE A 260 5.97 17.34 15.34
N GLN A 261 6.02 18.46 14.63
CA GLN A 261 7.00 18.71 13.57
C GLN A 261 8.43 18.56 14.09
N LYS A 262 8.75 19.17 15.23
CA LYS A 262 10.06 19.06 15.88
C LYS A 262 10.43 17.61 16.22
N GLN A 263 9.50 16.85 16.79
CA GLN A 263 9.75 15.44 17.16
C GLN A 263 10.02 14.54 15.96
N PHE A 264 9.45 14.87 14.81
CA PHE A 264 9.53 14.06 13.59
C PHE A 264 10.47 14.65 12.53
N ASN A 265 11.37 15.56 12.93
CA ASN A 265 12.37 16.20 12.07
C ASN A 265 11.77 16.88 10.83
N LEU A 266 10.62 17.54 11.02
CA LEU A 266 10.01 18.44 10.04
C LEU A 266 10.33 19.90 10.39
N THR A 267 10.17 20.82 9.44
CA THR A 267 10.18 22.26 9.72
C THR A 267 9.11 22.59 10.76
N ALA A 268 9.51 23.12 11.91
CA ALA A 268 8.62 23.41 13.04
C ALA A 268 7.96 24.80 12.92
N ASP A 269 7.27 25.04 11.81
CA ASP A 269 6.63 26.32 11.46
C ASP A 269 5.19 26.45 11.98
N GLY A 270 4.60 25.39 12.52
CA GLY A 270 3.19 25.38 12.97
C GLY A 270 2.18 25.28 11.83
N ILE A 271 2.64 25.12 10.59
CA ILE A 271 1.81 25.00 9.39
C ILE A 271 1.69 23.52 9.01
N VAL A 272 0.47 23.02 8.92
CA VAL A 272 0.20 21.67 8.41
C VAL A 272 0.18 21.70 6.89
N GLY A 273 1.38 21.78 6.31
CA GLY A 273 1.61 21.54 4.88
C GLY A 273 1.53 20.04 4.54
N ARG A 274 1.69 19.73 3.25
CA ARG A 274 1.58 18.36 2.72
C ARG A 274 2.40 17.34 3.52
N SER A 275 3.67 17.63 3.81
CA SER A 275 4.56 16.72 4.55
C SER A 275 4.10 16.48 5.99
N THR A 276 3.63 17.53 6.68
CA THR A 276 3.14 17.43 8.06
C THR A 276 1.82 16.67 8.14
N TRP A 277 0.86 16.96 7.24
CA TRP A 277 -0.42 16.24 7.14
C TRP A 277 -0.21 14.72 7.04
N TYR A 278 0.67 14.35 6.13
CA TYR A 278 1.01 12.97 5.82
C TYR A 278 1.77 12.28 6.94
N LYS A 279 2.67 12.99 7.62
CA LYS A 279 3.37 12.46 8.79
C LYS A 279 2.43 12.24 9.97
N ILE A 280 1.48 13.15 10.23
CA ILE A 280 0.44 12.98 11.25
C ILE A 280 -0.38 11.73 10.95
N SER A 281 -0.88 11.61 9.71
CA SER A 281 -1.65 10.43 9.28
C SER A 281 -0.86 9.13 9.42
N TYR A 282 0.43 9.14 9.05
CA TYR A 282 1.32 7.99 9.22
C TYR A 282 1.50 7.60 10.69
N VAL A 283 1.77 8.57 11.58
CA VAL A 283 2.01 8.29 13.01
C VAL A 283 0.73 7.80 13.70
N ASP A 284 -0.41 8.44 13.42
CA ASP A 284 -1.73 8.03 13.91
C ASP A 284 -2.03 6.58 13.50
N CYS A 285 -1.80 6.23 12.24
CA CYS A 285 -2.04 4.88 11.72
C CYS A 285 -1.01 3.85 12.25
N ASN A 286 0.24 4.24 12.49
CA ASN A 286 1.28 3.32 13.00
C ASN A 286 1.35 3.21 14.53
N LYS A 287 0.46 3.88 15.28
CA LYS A 287 0.32 3.76 16.74
C LYS A 287 0.31 2.28 17.20
N TYR A 288 -0.30 1.41 16.40
CA TYR A 288 -0.44 -0.02 16.68
C TYR A 288 0.86 -0.85 16.54
N ARG A 289 1.98 -0.27 16.10
CA ARG A 289 3.26 -1.01 16.00
C ARG A 289 4.00 -1.13 17.34
N LYS A 290 3.87 -0.16 18.26
CA LYS A 290 4.59 -0.19 19.54
C LYS A 290 3.98 -1.10 20.59
N HIS A 291 2.67 -1.34 20.56
CA HIS A 291 2.03 -2.28 21.50
C HIS A 291 2.37 -3.76 21.23
N LEU A 292 2.80 -4.11 20.01
CA LEU A 292 3.21 -5.48 19.67
C LEU A 292 4.70 -5.76 19.91
N SER A 293 5.58 -4.76 20.08
CA SER A 293 6.99 -5.00 20.40
C SER A 293 7.29 -5.07 21.90
N VAL A 294 6.31 -4.76 22.76
CA VAL A 294 6.48 -4.79 24.23
C VAL A 294 6.03 -6.13 24.83
N TYR A 295 5.23 -6.93 24.12
CA TYR A 295 4.69 -8.21 24.61
C TYR A 295 5.03 -9.44 23.73
N GLY A 296 6.07 -9.40 22.91
CA GLY A 296 6.50 -10.58 22.16
C GLY A 296 7.93 -10.49 21.66
N TYR A 297 8.75 -11.46 22.09
CA TYR A 297 10.15 -11.70 21.73
C TYR A 297 11.21 -10.90 22.50
N ALA A 298 11.27 -11.17 23.81
CA ALA A 298 12.56 -11.52 24.39
C ALA A 298 12.87 -12.97 23.97
N GLN A 299 13.79 -13.17 23.02
CA GLN A 299 14.87 -14.14 23.13
C GLN A 299 15.83 -14.07 21.93
N SER A 300 17.12 -14.11 22.31
CA SER A 300 18.32 -14.48 21.57
C SER A 300 18.75 -13.66 20.35
N GLU A 301 19.50 -12.59 20.60
CA GLU A 301 20.79 -12.39 19.94
C GLU A 301 21.82 -11.89 20.98
N ARG A 302 22.49 -12.85 21.63
CA ARG A 302 23.81 -12.67 22.25
C ARG A 302 24.75 -13.65 21.56
N SER A 303 25.88 -13.13 21.09
CA SER A 303 27.12 -13.85 20.72
C SER A 303 26.97 -14.77 19.49
N VAL A 304 27.71 -14.57 18.40
CA VAL A 304 29.18 -14.47 18.27
C VAL A 304 29.57 -13.42 17.25
#